data_AF-A0A955PPM9-F1
#
_entry.id   AF-A0A955PPM9-F1
#
_cell.length_a   1.000
_cell.length_b   1.000
_cell.length_c   1.000
_cell.angle_alpha   90.00
_cell.angle_beta   90.00
_cell.angle_gamma   90.00
#
_symmetry.space_group_name_H-M   'P 1'
#
loop_
_entity.id
_entity.type
_entity.pdbx_description
1 polymer ?
#
loop_
_entity_poly.entity_id
_entity_poly.type
_entity_poly.pdbx_seq_one_letter_code
_entity_poly.pdbx_strand_id
1 'polypeptide(L)'
;MVLNQKFLLLPILIIWGSYTAPACDIPVFRYAFDNWPADHFYATIFQDGPLPEQEKALLSDLEEHSISEDSLLNLQIETIDLSNANEGTPRLYEEAGSPETPALVLTYPGSSMNSGPVSTVPFHSDSVKALLDSPKRRELVSRLKAGESAVWIFLGSGDAEKDAEAFETLKTSLEDLEATLELPDFANDPLATTAMLDPEAEGRPPVRIDFSVLQLDRNDPAEALLVNLLLHSEPDLLSPDFEGEPMAFPIYGRGRVLYALIGKGINRDVIEEACQFLIGPCSCQVKDLNPGSTDLLLAANWGELGGDPVQGLQLGVANAVDGLVGKDEAPSEFSMNLIWILGLQGL
;
A
#
# COMPACT_ATOMS: atom_id res chain seq x y z
N MET A 1 52.56 39.31 41.79
CA MET A 1 51.47 40.00 41.07
C MET A 1 50.58 38.91 40.49
N VAL A 2 49.58 38.45 41.24
CA VAL A 2 48.72 37.31 40.87
C VAL A 2 47.40 37.89 40.36
N LEU A 3 47.13 37.77 39.06
CA LEU A 3 45.87 38.18 38.47
C LEU A 3 44.80 37.10 38.74
N ASN A 4 43.73 37.51 39.40
CA ASN A 4 42.61 36.67 39.79
C ASN A 4 41.56 36.71 38.66
N GLN A 5 41.50 35.66 37.82
CA GLN A 5 40.57 35.57 36.69
C GLN A 5 39.26 34.93 37.19
N LYS A 6 38.25 35.76 37.46
CA LYS A 6 36.89 35.29 37.77
C LYS A 6 36.21 34.90 36.46
N PHE A 7 36.06 33.60 36.21
CA PHE A 7 35.17 33.10 35.15
C PHE A 7 33.72 33.29 35.59
N LEU A 8 33.00 34.18 34.89
CA LEU A 8 31.55 34.29 34.98
C LEU A 8 30.95 33.14 34.15
N LEU A 9 30.39 32.13 34.82
CA LEU A 9 29.59 31.10 34.15
C LEU A 9 28.19 31.67 33.89
N LEU A 10 27.88 31.95 32.62
CA LEU A 10 26.54 32.29 32.16
C LEU A 10 25.77 30.97 31.93
N PRO A 11 24.62 30.71 32.57
CA PRO A 11 23.84 29.51 32.26
C PRO A 11 23.19 29.69 30.88
N ILE A 12 23.60 28.88 29.91
CA ILE A 12 22.92 28.76 28.62
C ILE A 12 21.63 28.00 28.89
N LEU A 13 20.51 28.73 28.95
CA LEU A 13 19.18 28.16 28.99
C LEU A 13 18.88 27.59 27.60
N ILE A 14 19.07 26.27 27.41
CA ILE A 14 18.62 25.59 26.20
C ILE A 14 17.10 25.48 26.32
N ILE A 15 16.39 26.40 25.65
CA ILE A 15 14.95 26.31 25.45
C ILE A 15 14.75 25.21 24.41
N TRP A 16 14.41 24.00 24.87
CA TRP A 16 13.89 22.96 23.99
C TRP A 16 12.53 23.45 23.50
N GLY A 17 12.50 24.12 22.34
CA GLY A 17 11.28 24.37 21.63
C GLY A 17 10.64 23.02 21.33
N SER A 18 9.59 22.68 22.07
CA SER A 18 8.71 21.58 21.69
C SER A 18 8.04 22.03 20.41
N TYR A 19 8.56 21.60 19.26
CA TYR A 19 7.85 21.72 18.00
C TYR A 19 6.62 20.83 18.13
N THR A 20 5.49 21.43 18.52
CA THR A 20 4.18 20.84 18.27
C THR A 20 4.04 20.86 16.76
N ALA A 21 4.37 19.75 16.10
CA ALA A 21 3.93 19.56 14.74
C ALA A 21 2.39 19.68 14.77
N PRO A 22 1.79 20.59 14.00
CA PRO A 22 0.34 20.68 13.95
C PRO A 22 -0.20 19.29 13.57
N ALA A 23 -1.09 18.75 14.41
CA ALA A 23 -1.84 17.56 14.04
C ALA A 23 -2.71 17.92 12.83
N CYS A 24 -2.67 17.10 11.79
CA CYS A 24 -3.50 17.30 10.61
C CYS A 24 -4.92 16.87 10.96
N ASP A 25 -5.87 17.80 10.91
CA ASP A 25 -7.29 17.55 11.12
C ASP A 25 -7.94 16.93 9.87
N ILE A 26 -7.20 16.79 8.76
CA ILE A 26 -7.71 16.13 7.55
C ILE A 26 -7.98 14.64 7.83
N PRO A 27 -9.18 14.12 7.48
CA PRO A 27 -9.49 12.70 7.58
C PRO A 27 -8.47 11.81 6.86
N VAL A 28 -8.02 10.73 7.49
CA VAL A 28 -7.02 9.79 6.92
C VAL A 28 -7.40 9.34 5.52
N PHE A 29 -8.66 8.94 5.30
CA PHE A 29 -9.10 8.44 3.98
C PHE A 29 -8.90 9.46 2.87
N ARG A 30 -9.17 10.74 3.18
CA ARG A 30 -9.09 11.82 2.21
C ARG A 30 -7.66 12.26 2.00
N TYR A 31 -6.88 12.36 3.08
CA TYR A 31 -5.45 12.65 2.99
C TYR A 31 -4.75 11.61 2.11
N ALA A 32 -5.03 10.32 2.34
CA ALA A 32 -4.50 9.21 1.55
C ALA A 32 -4.86 9.32 0.07
N PHE A 33 -6.13 9.63 -0.26
CA PHE A 33 -6.56 9.81 -1.64
C PHE A 33 -5.81 10.94 -2.36
N ASP A 34 -5.63 12.07 -1.68
CA ASP A 34 -5.07 13.27 -2.28
C ASP A 34 -3.54 13.25 -2.37
N ASN A 35 -2.87 12.64 -1.39
CA ASN A 35 -1.43 12.82 -1.20
C ASN A 35 -0.62 11.55 -1.38
N TRP A 36 -1.19 10.36 -1.20
CA TRP A 36 -0.44 9.11 -1.30
C TRP A 36 -0.58 8.51 -2.70
N PRO A 37 0.52 8.38 -3.47
CA PRO A 37 0.47 7.62 -4.70
C PRO A 37 0.16 6.14 -4.39
N ALA A 38 -0.45 5.45 -5.35
CA ALA A 38 -0.59 3.99 -5.25
C ALA A 38 0.79 3.34 -5.37
N ASP A 39 1.11 2.42 -4.47
CA ASP A 39 2.37 1.69 -4.51
C ASP A 39 2.41 0.73 -5.71
N HIS A 40 3.59 0.49 -6.28
CA HIS A 40 3.75 -0.32 -7.49
C HIS A 40 3.99 -1.79 -7.15
N PHE A 41 3.16 -2.66 -7.71
CA PHE A 41 3.46 -4.10 -7.77
C PHE A 41 4.61 -4.37 -8.73
N TYR A 42 5.31 -5.49 -8.56
CA TYR A 42 6.30 -5.95 -9.53
C TYR A 42 5.80 -7.23 -10.21
N ALA A 43 5.73 -7.21 -11.53
CA ALA A 43 5.57 -8.41 -12.36
C ALA A 43 6.93 -8.79 -12.96
N THR A 44 7.52 -9.86 -12.46
CA THR A 44 8.74 -10.44 -13.01
C THR A 44 8.39 -11.58 -13.96
N ILE A 45 8.78 -11.44 -15.22
CA ILE A 45 8.57 -12.45 -16.26
C ILE A 45 9.86 -13.25 -16.42
N PHE A 46 9.81 -14.51 -16.01
CA PHE A 46 10.92 -15.44 -16.17
C PHE A 46 10.81 -16.16 -17.51
N GLN A 47 11.89 -16.14 -18.29
CA GLN A 47 12.01 -16.83 -19.58
C GLN A 47 13.29 -17.70 -19.59
N ASP A 48 13.28 -18.79 -20.37
CA ASP A 48 14.48 -19.57 -20.67
C ASP A 48 14.81 -19.40 -22.16
N GLY A 49 15.66 -18.41 -22.44
CA GLY A 49 15.89 -17.93 -23.80
C GLY A 49 14.79 -16.96 -24.28
N PRO A 50 14.77 -16.63 -25.59
CA PRO A 50 13.86 -15.61 -26.11
C PRO A 50 12.39 -16.04 -26.02
N LEU A 51 11.52 -15.13 -25.57
CA LEU A 51 10.07 -15.33 -25.61
C LEU A 51 9.62 -15.66 -27.04
N PRO A 52 8.62 -16.55 -27.20
CA PRO A 52 7.95 -16.71 -28.49
C PRO A 52 7.22 -15.41 -28.90
N GLU A 53 6.94 -15.26 -30.20
CA GLU A 53 6.38 -14.00 -30.74
C GLU A 53 5.02 -13.62 -30.14
N GLN A 54 4.23 -14.61 -29.72
CA GLN A 54 2.95 -14.36 -29.07
C GLN A 54 3.14 -13.71 -27.69
N GLU A 55 4.05 -14.24 -26.88
CA GLU A 55 4.37 -13.73 -25.55
C GLU A 55 5.10 -12.39 -25.62
N LYS A 56 5.91 -12.14 -26.65
CA LYS A 56 6.47 -10.79 -26.90
C LYS A 56 5.37 -9.75 -27.15
N ALA A 57 4.35 -10.10 -27.93
CA ALA A 57 3.22 -9.20 -28.15
C ALA A 57 2.44 -8.95 -26.86
N LEU A 58 2.28 -9.97 -26.01
CA LEU A 58 1.66 -9.83 -24.69
C LEU A 58 2.48 -8.95 -23.74
N LEU A 59 3.81 -9.06 -23.76
CA LEU A 59 4.69 -8.20 -22.98
C LEU A 59 4.56 -6.74 -23.41
N SER A 60 4.57 -6.48 -24.72
CA SER A 60 4.36 -5.12 -25.26
C SER A 60 3.00 -4.54 -24.84
N ASP A 61 1.93 -5.34 -24.91
CA ASP A 61 0.59 -4.92 -24.47
C ASP A 61 0.56 -4.62 -22.97
N LEU A 62 1.21 -5.45 -22.15
CA LEU A 62 1.30 -5.23 -20.71
C LEU A 62 2.12 -3.97 -20.37
N GLU A 63 3.23 -3.73 -21.06
CA GLU A 63 4.07 -2.54 -20.92
C GLU A 63 3.31 -1.25 -21.29
N GLU A 64 2.52 -1.27 -22.37
CA GLU A 64 1.67 -0.14 -22.79
C GLU A 64 0.62 0.25 -21.73
N HIS A 65 0.11 -0.72 -20.96
CA HIS A 65 -0.89 -0.50 -19.92
C HIS A 65 -0.30 -0.32 -18.50
N SER A 66 1.03 -0.45 -18.37
CA SER A 66 1.77 -0.30 -17.10
C SER A 66 2.02 1.17 -16.73
N ILE A 67 2.90 1.45 -15.76
CA ILE A 67 3.16 2.80 -15.25
C ILE A 67 3.53 3.78 -16.38
N SER A 68 2.68 4.78 -16.60
CA SER A 68 2.88 5.91 -17.51
C SER A 68 2.37 7.22 -16.85
N GLU A 69 2.57 8.39 -17.46
CA GLU A 69 2.01 9.65 -16.94
C GLU A 69 0.48 9.62 -16.84
N ASP A 70 -0.18 8.78 -17.65
CA ASP A 70 -1.62 8.48 -17.63
C ASP A 70 -1.93 7.13 -16.96
N SER A 71 -0.99 6.59 -16.16
CA SER A 71 -0.98 5.21 -15.63
C SER A 71 -2.37 4.73 -15.28
N LEU A 72 -2.79 3.67 -15.95
CA LEU A 72 -3.95 2.91 -15.55
C LEU A 72 -3.51 1.97 -14.42
N LEU A 73 -2.56 1.07 -14.65
CA LEU A 73 -2.19 0.05 -13.67
C LEU A 73 -0.93 0.41 -12.87
N ASN A 74 -0.99 0.30 -11.53
CA ASN A 74 0.16 0.46 -10.63
C ASN A 74 1.10 -0.77 -10.64
N LEU A 75 1.67 -1.07 -11.81
CA LEU A 75 2.51 -2.24 -12.06
C LEU A 75 3.84 -1.87 -12.73
N GLN A 76 4.94 -2.31 -12.14
CA GLN A 76 6.27 -2.30 -12.73
C GLN A 76 6.61 -3.68 -13.29
N ILE A 77 7.16 -3.73 -14.50
CA ILE A 77 7.45 -4.99 -15.20
C ILE A 77 8.96 -5.15 -15.34
N GLU A 78 9.44 -6.37 -15.13
CA GLU A 78 10.82 -6.78 -15.39
C GLU A 78 10.82 -8.13 -16.09
N THR A 79 11.79 -8.36 -16.99
CA THR A 79 12.01 -9.66 -17.62
C THR A 79 13.37 -10.21 -17.23
N ILE A 80 13.42 -11.47 -16.82
CA ILE A 80 14.66 -12.16 -16.45
C ILE A 80 14.82 -13.41 -17.32
N ASP A 81 15.93 -13.46 -18.06
CA ASP A 81 16.33 -14.61 -18.86
C ASP A 81 17.23 -15.55 -18.07
N LEU A 82 16.68 -16.70 -17.68
CA LEU A 82 17.35 -17.74 -16.91
C LEU A 82 18.52 -18.37 -17.68
N SER A 83 18.49 -18.35 -19.03
CA SER A 83 19.59 -18.86 -19.85
C SER A 83 20.86 -17.99 -19.76
N ASN A 84 20.71 -16.74 -19.32
CA ASN A 84 21.77 -15.74 -19.19
C ASN A 84 22.10 -15.40 -17.73
N ALA A 85 21.54 -16.14 -16.76
CA ALA A 85 21.74 -15.90 -15.33
C ALA A 85 23.16 -16.33 -14.90
N ASN A 86 24.11 -15.39 -14.95
CA ASN A 86 25.53 -15.63 -14.64
C ASN A 86 25.80 -15.88 -13.14
N GLU A 87 24.88 -15.49 -12.26
CA GLU A 87 25.03 -15.51 -10.80
C GLU A 87 24.18 -16.61 -10.11
N GLY A 88 23.71 -17.59 -10.88
CA GLY A 88 22.80 -18.63 -10.39
C GLY A 88 21.34 -18.26 -10.54
N THR A 89 20.44 -19.16 -10.10
CA THR A 89 18.99 -18.96 -10.21
C THR A 89 18.52 -17.80 -9.33
N PRO A 90 17.74 -16.84 -9.84
CA PRO A 90 17.24 -15.73 -9.05
C PRO A 90 16.43 -16.21 -7.84
N ARG A 91 16.68 -15.64 -6.65
CA ARG A 91 15.97 -16.01 -5.41
C ARG A 91 14.45 -15.99 -5.56
N LEU A 92 13.91 -14.95 -6.20
CA LEU A 92 12.46 -14.82 -6.44
C LEU A 92 11.90 -16.00 -7.27
N TYR A 93 12.67 -16.51 -8.24
CA TYR A 93 12.26 -17.68 -9.02
C TYR A 93 12.21 -18.94 -8.16
N GLU A 94 13.19 -19.13 -7.28
CA GLU A 94 13.20 -20.26 -6.33
C GLU A 94 12.05 -20.16 -5.32
N GLU A 95 11.78 -18.96 -4.78
CA GLU A 95 10.68 -18.70 -3.85
C GLU A 95 9.30 -18.89 -4.51
N ALA A 96 9.21 -18.61 -5.81
CA ALA A 96 8.03 -18.90 -6.63
C ALA A 96 7.88 -20.40 -6.98
N GLY A 97 8.76 -21.27 -6.46
CA GLY A 97 8.70 -22.71 -6.69
C GLY A 97 9.30 -23.16 -8.01
N SER A 98 10.17 -22.35 -8.62
CA SER A 98 10.81 -22.64 -9.92
C SER A 98 9.81 -23.02 -11.03
N PRO A 99 8.84 -22.14 -11.34
CA PRO A 99 7.76 -22.44 -12.27
C PRO A 99 8.26 -22.70 -13.69
N GLU A 100 7.50 -23.48 -14.47
CA GLU A 100 7.80 -23.68 -15.90
C GLU A 100 7.73 -22.35 -16.66
N THR A 101 8.77 -22.04 -17.45
CA THR A 101 8.86 -20.79 -18.22
C THR A 101 8.15 -20.89 -19.59
N PRO A 102 7.59 -19.78 -20.11
CA PRO A 102 7.60 -18.45 -19.52
C PRO A 102 6.56 -18.31 -18.40
N ALA A 103 6.98 -17.71 -17.28
CA ALA A 103 6.15 -17.54 -16.10
C ALA A 103 6.14 -16.08 -15.64
N LEU A 104 5.00 -15.63 -15.12
CA LEU A 104 4.85 -14.34 -14.46
C LEU A 104 4.75 -14.57 -12.96
N VAL A 105 5.63 -13.91 -12.22
CA VAL A 105 5.61 -13.86 -10.75
C VAL A 105 5.26 -12.44 -10.34
N LEU A 106 4.15 -12.28 -9.64
CA LEU A 106 3.69 -11.01 -9.08
C LEU A 106 4.12 -10.90 -7.62
N THR A 107 4.76 -9.80 -7.24
CA THR A 107 5.10 -9.48 -5.84
C THR A 107 4.50 -8.15 -5.41
N TYR A 108 4.30 -7.99 -4.10
CA TYR A 108 3.87 -6.72 -3.54
C TYR A 108 4.91 -5.61 -3.74
N PRO A 109 4.49 -4.35 -3.62
CA PRO A 109 5.42 -3.24 -3.53
C PRO A 109 6.45 -3.40 -2.41
N GLY A 110 7.64 -2.82 -2.58
CA GLY A 110 8.73 -2.90 -1.60
C GLY A 110 8.43 -2.24 -0.24
N SER A 111 7.38 -1.42 -0.15
CA SER A 111 6.84 -0.87 1.10
C SER A 111 6.02 -1.89 1.91
N SER A 112 5.60 -2.99 1.30
CA SER A 112 4.83 -4.05 1.96
C SER A 112 5.69 -4.83 2.94
N MET A 113 5.10 -5.26 4.05
CA MET A 113 5.72 -6.23 4.95
C MET A 113 5.86 -7.63 4.32
N ASN A 114 5.15 -7.88 3.21
CA ASN A 114 5.20 -9.13 2.46
C ASN A 114 6.10 -8.99 1.23
N SER A 115 7.20 -9.73 1.22
CA SER A 115 8.21 -9.71 0.15
C SER A 115 8.19 -10.94 -0.77
N GLY A 116 7.32 -11.92 -0.49
CA GLY A 116 7.21 -13.15 -1.27
C GLY A 116 6.31 -13.03 -2.52
N PRO A 117 6.29 -14.06 -3.38
CA PRO A 117 5.34 -14.19 -4.47
C PRO A 117 3.90 -14.14 -3.97
N VAL A 118 3.08 -13.27 -4.58
CA VAL A 118 1.63 -13.18 -4.33
C VAL A 118 0.86 -14.05 -5.29
N SER A 119 1.35 -14.15 -6.52
CA SER A 119 0.77 -14.99 -7.56
C SER A 119 1.87 -15.44 -8.51
N THR A 120 1.86 -16.73 -8.84
CA THR A 120 2.76 -17.33 -9.82
C THR A 120 1.91 -18.02 -10.86
N VAL A 121 1.98 -17.55 -12.11
CA VAL A 121 1.13 -18.03 -13.20
C VAL A 121 1.94 -18.19 -14.49
N PRO A 122 1.55 -19.10 -15.40
CA PRO A 122 2.13 -19.12 -16.74
C PRO A 122 1.94 -17.76 -17.44
N PHE A 123 2.96 -17.31 -18.17
CA PHE A 123 2.88 -16.05 -18.90
C PHE A 123 2.20 -16.28 -20.26
N HIS A 124 0.89 -16.07 -20.31
CA HIS A 124 0.06 -16.19 -21.50
C HIS A 124 -1.12 -15.21 -21.44
N SER A 125 -1.96 -15.20 -22.49
CA SER A 125 -3.05 -14.23 -22.66
C SER A 125 -4.01 -14.14 -21.47
N ASP A 126 -4.43 -15.26 -20.87
CA ASP A 126 -5.43 -15.21 -19.79
C ASP A 126 -4.86 -14.66 -18.47
N SER A 127 -3.61 -14.98 -18.13
CA SER A 127 -2.88 -14.38 -17.00
C SER A 127 -2.71 -12.86 -17.16
N VAL A 128 -2.39 -12.38 -18.37
CA VAL A 128 -2.27 -10.94 -18.67
C VAL A 128 -3.62 -10.25 -18.53
N LYS A 129 -4.70 -10.83 -19.06
CA LYS A 129 -6.06 -10.27 -18.90
C LYS A 129 -6.45 -10.15 -17.42
N ALA A 130 -6.20 -11.19 -16.63
CA ALA A 130 -6.51 -11.19 -15.20
C ALA A 130 -5.68 -10.15 -14.41
N LEU A 131 -4.47 -9.81 -14.89
CA LEU A 131 -3.62 -8.78 -14.30
C LEU A 131 -4.15 -7.37 -14.63
N LEU A 132 -4.53 -7.14 -15.88
CA LEU A 132 -5.01 -5.85 -16.38
C LEU A 132 -6.40 -5.49 -15.87
N ASP A 133 -7.28 -6.48 -15.71
CA ASP A 133 -8.71 -6.23 -15.49
C ASP A 133 -9.34 -7.20 -14.51
N SER A 134 -10.23 -6.68 -13.68
CA SER A 134 -11.17 -7.49 -12.89
C SER A 134 -12.47 -6.70 -12.71
N PRO A 135 -13.65 -7.34 -12.88
CA PRO A 135 -14.93 -6.72 -12.60
C PRO A 135 -15.01 -6.05 -11.23
N LYS A 136 -14.57 -6.72 -10.16
CA LYS A 136 -14.60 -6.18 -8.79
C LYS A 136 -13.60 -5.05 -8.58
N ARG A 137 -12.42 -5.12 -9.19
CA ARG A 137 -11.44 -4.01 -9.14
C ARG A 137 -11.96 -2.76 -9.85
N ARG A 138 -12.63 -2.88 -10.99
CA ARG A 138 -13.29 -1.74 -11.64
C ARG A 138 -14.38 -1.13 -10.78
N GLU A 139 -15.20 -1.97 -10.15
CA GLU A 139 -16.26 -1.51 -9.25
C GLU A 139 -15.67 -0.78 -8.04
N LEU A 140 -14.64 -1.34 -7.41
CA LEU A 140 -13.88 -0.70 -6.33
C LEU A 140 -13.33 0.67 -6.76
N VAL A 141 -12.62 0.75 -7.89
CA VAL A 141 -12.10 2.01 -8.42
C VAL A 141 -13.21 3.03 -8.62
N SER A 142 -14.33 2.62 -9.20
CA SER A 142 -15.48 3.50 -9.43
C SER A 142 -16.02 4.10 -8.13
N ARG A 143 -16.13 3.29 -7.08
CA ARG A 143 -16.62 3.71 -5.76
C ARG A 143 -15.65 4.65 -5.04
N LEU A 144 -14.35 4.33 -5.05
CA LEU A 144 -13.30 5.22 -4.52
C LEU A 144 -13.26 6.56 -5.27
N LYS A 145 -13.34 6.55 -6.60
CA LYS A 145 -13.42 7.77 -7.42
C LYS A 145 -14.70 8.58 -7.16
N ALA A 146 -15.78 7.96 -6.70
CA ALA A 146 -17.02 8.63 -6.29
C ALA A 146 -16.94 9.30 -4.89
N GLY A 147 -15.79 9.18 -4.22
CA GLY A 147 -15.50 9.83 -2.95
C GLY A 147 -16.03 9.07 -1.72
N GLU A 148 -16.28 7.76 -1.86
CA GLU A 148 -16.55 6.92 -0.69
C GLU A 148 -15.35 6.92 0.26
N SER A 149 -15.60 6.99 1.56
CA SER A 149 -14.54 7.04 2.58
C SER A 149 -13.77 5.73 2.63
N ALA A 150 -14.48 4.62 2.56
CA ALA A 150 -13.87 3.31 2.38
C ALA A 150 -14.85 2.32 1.73
N VAL A 151 -14.33 1.51 0.84
CA VAL A 151 -15.03 0.38 0.24
C VAL A 151 -14.55 -0.87 0.96
N TRP A 152 -15.43 -1.55 1.66
CA TRP A 152 -15.14 -2.79 2.37
C TRP A 152 -15.31 -3.97 1.43
N ILE A 153 -14.24 -4.70 1.14
CA ILE A 153 -14.36 -5.98 0.44
C ILE A 153 -14.72 -7.05 1.47
N PHE A 154 -15.86 -7.70 1.28
CA PHE A 154 -16.27 -8.86 2.07
C PHE A 154 -15.98 -10.14 1.27
N LEU A 155 -14.99 -10.92 1.72
CA LEU A 155 -14.59 -12.18 1.14
C LEU A 155 -15.27 -13.33 1.89
N GLY A 156 -16.18 -14.03 1.19
CA GLY A 156 -16.90 -15.18 1.76
C GLY A 156 -15.98 -16.33 2.16
N SER A 157 -16.38 -17.07 3.19
CA SER A 157 -15.74 -18.31 3.62
C SER A 157 -16.17 -19.52 2.79
N GLY A 158 -17.34 -19.46 2.17
CA GLY A 158 -18.01 -20.61 1.55
C GLY A 158 -18.97 -21.34 2.49
N ASP A 159 -19.03 -20.96 3.77
CA ASP A 159 -20.08 -21.35 4.69
C ASP A 159 -21.17 -20.27 4.70
N ALA A 160 -22.32 -20.59 4.12
CA ALA A 160 -23.41 -19.64 3.94
C ALA A 160 -23.98 -19.07 5.24
N GLU A 161 -23.93 -19.82 6.35
CA GLU A 161 -24.46 -19.35 7.64
C GLU A 161 -23.48 -18.35 8.27
N LYS A 162 -22.19 -18.70 8.30
CA LYS A 162 -21.13 -17.79 8.77
C LYS A 162 -21.06 -16.51 7.93
N ASP A 163 -21.13 -16.66 6.61
CA ASP A 163 -21.03 -15.54 5.68
C ASP A 163 -22.21 -14.59 5.86
N ALA A 164 -23.42 -15.10 6.02
CA ALA A 164 -24.61 -14.28 6.27
C ALA A 164 -24.51 -13.53 7.60
N GLU A 165 -24.09 -14.19 8.69
CA GLU A 165 -23.96 -13.55 10.01
C GLU A 165 -22.91 -12.43 9.99
N ALA A 166 -21.73 -12.71 9.43
CA ALA A 166 -20.64 -11.74 9.35
C ALA A 166 -20.99 -10.57 8.43
N PHE A 167 -21.60 -10.83 7.27
CA PHE A 167 -22.00 -9.80 6.33
C PHE A 167 -23.06 -8.87 6.91
N GLU A 168 -24.09 -9.41 7.57
CA GLU A 168 -25.13 -8.58 8.20
C GLU A 168 -24.56 -7.74 9.36
N THR A 169 -23.64 -8.30 10.14
CA THR A 169 -22.93 -7.56 11.19
C THR A 169 -22.12 -6.40 10.62
N LEU A 170 -21.35 -6.67 9.54
CA LEU A 170 -20.58 -5.64 8.85
C LEU A 170 -21.49 -4.54 8.34
N LYS A 171 -22.47 -4.90 7.53
CA LYS A 171 -23.38 -3.97 6.86
C LYS A 171 -24.15 -3.10 7.87
N THR A 172 -24.75 -3.71 8.90
CA THR A 172 -25.54 -2.97 9.90
C THR A 172 -24.66 -2.04 10.73
N SER A 173 -23.43 -2.46 11.05
CA SER A 173 -22.49 -1.60 11.77
C SER A 173 -22.08 -0.39 10.92
N LEU A 174 -21.78 -0.59 9.63
CA LEU A 174 -21.42 0.50 8.73
C LEU A 174 -22.58 1.50 8.54
N GLU A 175 -23.81 1.02 8.32
CA GLU A 175 -25.00 1.88 8.20
C GLU A 175 -25.21 2.76 9.44
N ASP A 176 -25.01 2.21 10.64
CA ASP A 176 -25.14 2.97 11.89
C ASP A 176 -23.96 3.93 12.11
N LEU A 177 -22.73 3.52 11.78
CA LEU A 177 -21.54 4.35 11.91
C LEU A 177 -21.53 5.53 10.94
N GLU A 178 -22.03 5.37 9.72
CA GLU A 178 -22.26 6.49 8.78
C GLU A 178 -23.20 7.54 9.35
N ALA A 179 -24.22 7.13 10.10
CA ALA A 179 -25.21 8.03 10.67
C ALA A 179 -24.74 8.70 11.97
N THR A 180 -23.73 8.16 12.63
CA THR A 180 -23.33 8.55 14.00
C THR A 180 -21.94 9.18 14.09
N LEU A 181 -21.01 8.80 13.22
CA LEU A 181 -19.66 9.37 13.21
C LEU A 181 -19.68 10.80 12.65
N GLU A 182 -18.71 11.60 13.09
CA GLU A 182 -18.53 12.98 12.66
C GLU A 182 -17.11 13.18 12.13
N LEU A 183 -17.00 13.92 11.03
CA LEU A 183 -15.70 14.31 10.49
C LEU A 183 -15.06 15.37 11.40
N PRO A 184 -13.72 15.36 11.54
CA PRO A 184 -13.00 16.47 12.17
C PRO A 184 -13.25 17.79 11.42
N ASP A 185 -13.15 18.92 12.14
CA ASP A 185 -13.22 20.25 11.53
C ASP A 185 -11.87 20.60 10.87
N PHE A 186 -11.70 20.16 9.63
CA PHE A 186 -10.49 20.43 8.84
C PHE A 186 -10.55 21.75 8.06
N ALA A 187 -11.60 22.57 8.22
CA ALA A 187 -11.79 23.76 7.38
C ALA A 187 -10.69 24.81 7.55
N ASN A 188 -10.06 24.84 8.73
CA ASN A 188 -8.96 25.75 9.07
C ASN A 188 -7.59 25.04 9.07
N ASP A 189 -7.53 23.78 8.65
CA ASP A 189 -6.27 23.05 8.58
C ASP A 189 -5.37 23.66 7.48
N PRO A 190 -4.10 23.98 7.76
CA PRO A 190 -3.18 24.53 6.76
C PRO A 190 -2.95 23.64 5.52
N LEU A 191 -3.23 22.34 5.62
CA LEU A 191 -3.13 21.37 4.54
C LEU A 191 -4.45 21.17 3.80
N ALA A 192 -5.56 21.75 4.27
CA ALA A 192 -6.83 21.65 3.58
C ALA A 192 -6.73 22.32 2.21
N THR A 193 -6.95 21.52 1.15
CA THR A 193 -6.85 22.00 -0.23
C THR A 193 -8.14 22.68 -0.66
N THR A 194 -8.09 23.56 -1.67
CA THR A 194 -9.30 24.13 -2.30
C THR A 194 -10.27 23.02 -2.73
N ALA A 195 -9.74 21.92 -3.26
CA ALA A 195 -10.48 20.73 -3.64
C ALA A 195 -11.23 20.02 -2.50
N MET A 196 -10.83 20.23 -1.24
CA MET A 196 -11.55 19.73 -0.06
C MET A 196 -12.61 20.72 0.43
N LEU A 197 -12.30 22.02 0.35
CA LEU A 197 -13.13 23.10 0.89
C LEU A 197 -14.24 23.54 -0.09
N ASP A 198 -13.99 23.43 -1.39
CA ASP A 198 -14.91 23.72 -2.49
C ASP A 198 -14.81 22.63 -3.58
N PRO A 199 -15.26 21.39 -3.26
CA PRO A 199 -15.13 20.24 -4.16
C PRO A 199 -15.94 20.41 -5.45
N GLU A 200 -17.06 21.13 -5.42
CA GLU A 200 -17.91 21.36 -6.60
C GLU A 200 -17.19 22.21 -7.65
N ALA A 201 -16.51 23.29 -7.23
CA ALA A 201 -15.73 24.15 -8.12
C ALA A 201 -14.56 23.39 -8.78
N GLU A 202 -13.99 22.41 -8.09
CA GLU A 202 -12.88 21.58 -8.56
C GLU A 202 -13.35 20.29 -9.28
N GLY A 203 -14.66 20.08 -9.43
CA GLY A 203 -15.22 18.89 -10.07
C GLY A 203 -14.94 17.59 -9.32
N ARG A 204 -14.77 17.66 -7.99
CA ARG A 204 -14.46 16.52 -7.12
C ARG A 204 -15.67 16.13 -6.26
N PRO A 205 -15.74 14.87 -5.81
CA PRO A 205 -16.71 14.48 -4.78
C PRO A 205 -16.44 15.20 -3.45
N PRO A 206 -17.50 15.55 -2.69
CA PRO A 206 -17.35 16.15 -1.37
C PRO A 206 -16.75 15.16 -0.37
N VAL A 207 -16.01 15.69 0.60
CA VAL A 207 -15.53 14.93 1.75
C VAL A 207 -16.73 14.61 2.65
N ARG A 208 -17.09 13.33 2.74
CA ARG A 208 -18.23 12.81 3.50
C ARG A 208 -17.88 11.46 4.11
N ILE A 209 -18.69 11.02 5.08
CA ILE A 209 -18.66 9.65 5.58
C ILE A 209 -19.59 8.82 4.72
N ASP A 210 -19.04 7.83 4.03
CA ASP A 210 -19.76 6.98 3.07
C ASP A 210 -18.98 5.66 2.98
N PHE A 211 -19.54 4.58 3.51
CA PHE A 211 -18.96 3.25 3.49
C PHE A 211 -19.82 2.33 2.62
N SER A 212 -19.18 1.50 1.82
CA SER A 212 -19.92 0.48 1.07
C SER A 212 -19.29 -0.88 1.23
N VAL A 213 -20.08 -1.92 0.97
CA VAL A 213 -19.58 -3.29 0.97
C VAL A 213 -19.59 -3.83 -0.46
N LEU A 214 -18.47 -4.42 -0.86
CA LEU A 214 -18.28 -5.15 -2.11
C LEU A 214 -18.09 -6.63 -1.77
N GLN A 215 -19.11 -7.44 -2.04
CA GLN A 215 -18.99 -8.89 -1.85
C GLN A 215 -18.09 -9.51 -2.92
N LEU A 216 -17.23 -10.43 -2.48
CA LEU A 216 -16.30 -11.18 -3.29
C LEU A 216 -16.43 -12.68 -2.97
N ASP A 217 -16.71 -13.48 -4.00
CA ASP A 217 -16.70 -14.93 -3.89
C ASP A 217 -15.25 -15.43 -4.06
N ARG A 218 -14.79 -16.22 -3.09
CA ARG A 218 -13.45 -16.81 -3.06
C ARG A 218 -13.16 -17.71 -4.26
N ASN A 219 -14.19 -18.27 -4.88
CA ASN A 219 -14.08 -19.20 -6.00
C ASN A 219 -14.41 -18.56 -7.36
N ASP A 220 -14.65 -17.25 -7.42
CA ASP A 220 -14.90 -16.58 -8.71
C ASP A 220 -13.62 -16.58 -9.57
N PRO A 221 -13.59 -17.30 -10.71
CA PRO A 221 -12.40 -17.37 -11.54
C PRO A 221 -12.01 -16.02 -12.15
N ALA A 222 -12.95 -15.08 -12.31
CA ALA A 222 -12.63 -13.73 -12.78
C ALA A 222 -11.90 -12.89 -11.73
N GLU A 223 -11.98 -13.30 -10.46
CA GLU A 223 -11.44 -12.55 -9.32
C GLU A 223 -10.33 -13.30 -8.58
N ALA A 224 -9.89 -14.44 -9.10
CA ALA A 224 -8.86 -15.28 -8.46
C ALA A 224 -7.59 -14.50 -8.09
N LEU A 225 -7.15 -13.57 -8.95
CA LEU A 225 -6.02 -12.70 -8.62
C LEU A 225 -6.35 -11.75 -7.47
N LEU A 226 -7.52 -11.10 -7.47
CA LEU A 226 -7.93 -10.21 -6.37
C LEU A 226 -8.03 -10.98 -5.05
N VAL A 227 -8.55 -12.20 -5.06
CA VAL A 227 -8.57 -13.08 -3.89
C VAL A 227 -7.14 -13.34 -3.39
N ASN A 228 -6.19 -13.65 -4.28
CA ASN A 228 -4.78 -13.84 -3.89
C ASN A 228 -4.15 -12.56 -3.31
N LEU A 229 -4.44 -11.39 -3.90
CA LEU A 229 -3.99 -10.08 -3.40
C LEU A 229 -4.55 -9.76 -2.01
N LEU A 230 -5.71 -10.29 -1.63
CA LEU A 230 -6.27 -10.09 -0.30
C LEU A 230 -5.73 -11.13 0.69
N LEU A 231 -5.69 -12.41 0.31
CA LEU A 231 -5.25 -13.47 1.21
C LEU A 231 -3.75 -13.44 1.52
N HIS A 232 -2.95 -12.82 0.67
CA HIS A 232 -1.53 -12.60 0.96
C HIS A 232 -1.25 -11.17 1.43
N SER A 233 -2.27 -10.35 1.73
CA SER A 233 -2.03 -8.95 2.14
C SER A 233 -1.37 -8.85 3.51
N GLU A 234 -1.54 -9.86 4.37
CA GLU A 234 -0.94 -9.98 5.70
C GLU A 234 -0.39 -11.41 5.88
N PRO A 235 0.72 -11.59 6.62
CA PRO A 235 1.47 -12.85 6.65
C PRO A 235 0.74 -14.03 7.29
N ASP A 236 -0.28 -13.79 8.11
CA ASP A 236 -0.99 -14.78 8.90
C ASP A 236 -2.37 -15.16 8.34
N LEU A 237 -2.89 -14.48 7.30
CA LEU A 237 -4.24 -14.73 6.76
C LEU A 237 -4.41 -16.12 6.15
N LEU A 238 -3.31 -16.75 5.71
CA LEU A 238 -3.29 -18.13 5.21
C LEU A 238 -2.98 -19.16 6.29
N SER A 239 -2.89 -18.75 7.56
CA SER A 239 -2.68 -19.70 8.65
C SER A 239 -3.88 -20.65 8.79
N PRO A 240 -3.65 -21.90 9.24
CA PRO A 240 -4.74 -22.85 9.46
C PRO A 240 -5.81 -22.37 10.46
N ASP A 241 -5.49 -21.40 11.30
CA ASP A 241 -6.41 -20.83 12.29
C ASP A 241 -7.50 -19.94 11.65
N PHE A 242 -7.25 -19.43 10.43
CA PHE A 242 -8.18 -18.56 9.68
C PHE A 242 -8.74 -19.21 8.41
N GLU A 243 -8.38 -20.47 8.16
CA GLU A 243 -8.90 -21.23 7.02
C GLU A 243 -10.42 -21.36 7.10
N GLY A 244 -11.11 -20.96 6.03
CA GLY A 244 -12.58 -21.05 5.98
C GLY A 244 -13.32 -20.07 6.90
N GLU A 245 -12.68 -18.96 7.27
CA GLU A 245 -13.35 -17.83 7.94
C GLU A 245 -13.68 -16.70 6.95
N PRO A 246 -14.82 -16.00 7.13
CA PRO A 246 -15.14 -14.83 6.33
C PRO A 246 -14.16 -13.71 6.69
N MET A 247 -13.85 -12.86 5.71
CA MET A 247 -12.90 -11.76 5.90
C MET A 247 -13.47 -10.46 5.37
N ALA A 248 -13.20 -9.35 6.05
CA ALA A 248 -13.57 -8.01 5.62
C ALA A 248 -12.34 -7.10 5.56
N PHE A 249 -12.16 -6.41 4.44
CA PHE A 249 -10.99 -5.57 4.15
C PHE A 249 -11.44 -4.13 3.84
N PRO A 250 -11.18 -3.15 4.71
CA PRO A 250 -11.41 -1.74 4.41
C PRO A 250 -10.40 -1.26 3.37
N ILE A 251 -10.88 -0.80 2.21
CA ILE A 251 -10.07 -0.23 1.14
C ILE A 251 -10.33 1.27 1.05
N TYR A 252 -9.28 2.09 1.09
CA TYR A 252 -9.39 3.55 1.08
C TYR A 252 -8.30 4.23 0.26
N GLY A 253 -8.42 5.55 0.08
CA GLY A 253 -7.47 6.32 -0.72
C GLY A 253 -7.39 5.80 -2.16
N ARG A 254 -6.18 5.59 -2.68
CA ARG A 254 -5.94 5.05 -4.03
C ARG A 254 -5.82 3.52 -4.06
N GLY A 255 -6.51 2.83 -3.15
CA GLY A 255 -6.55 1.37 -3.08
C GLY A 255 -5.80 0.74 -1.90
N ARG A 256 -5.52 1.50 -0.85
CA ARG A 256 -4.80 1.01 0.34
C ARG A 256 -5.71 0.10 1.17
N VAL A 257 -5.22 -1.08 1.52
CA VAL A 257 -5.87 -2.02 2.44
C VAL A 257 -5.47 -1.66 3.87
N LEU A 258 -6.43 -1.45 4.77
CA LEU A 258 -6.16 -1.11 6.18
C LEU A 258 -5.61 -2.31 6.97
N TYR A 259 -6.46 -3.28 7.28
CA TYR A 259 -6.13 -4.61 7.81
C TYR A 259 -7.37 -5.50 7.70
N ALA A 260 -7.20 -6.82 7.74
CA ALA A 260 -8.29 -7.77 7.65
C ALA A 260 -9.02 -7.92 9.00
N LEU A 261 -10.36 -7.92 8.96
CA LEU A 261 -11.19 -8.43 10.04
C LEU A 261 -11.61 -9.86 9.67
N ILE A 262 -11.38 -10.83 10.55
CA ILE A 262 -11.51 -12.26 10.24
C ILE A 262 -12.51 -12.92 11.20
N GLY A 263 -13.49 -13.65 10.66
CA GLY A 263 -14.45 -14.43 11.44
C GLY A 263 -15.12 -13.59 12.52
N LYS A 264 -14.93 -13.97 13.80
CA LYS A 264 -15.47 -13.23 14.96
C LYS A 264 -14.86 -11.83 15.17
N GLY A 265 -13.75 -11.52 14.50
CA GLY A 265 -13.20 -10.17 14.41
C GLY A 265 -14.09 -9.22 13.62
N ILE A 266 -14.99 -9.74 12.75
CA ILE A 266 -16.03 -8.96 12.09
C ILE A 266 -17.16 -8.71 13.10
N ASN A 267 -16.92 -7.77 14.01
CA ASN A 267 -17.87 -7.34 15.03
C ASN A 267 -17.88 -5.82 15.12
N ARG A 268 -18.94 -5.28 15.74
CA ARG A 268 -19.19 -3.84 15.80
C ARG A 268 -18.01 -3.03 16.34
N ASP A 269 -17.40 -3.47 17.43
CA ASP A 269 -16.35 -2.68 18.11
C ASP A 269 -15.13 -2.52 17.19
N VAL A 270 -14.71 -3.61 16.52
CA VAL A 270 -13.55 -3.58 15.60
C VAL A 270 -13.88 -2.79 14.32
N ILE A 271 -15.12 -2.90 13.81
CA ILE A 271 -15.57 -2.12 12.65
C ILE A 271 -15.58 -0.62 13.01
N GLU A 272 -16.07 -0.27 14.19
CA GLU A 272 -16.09 1.11 14.69
C GLU A 272 -14.67 1.67 14.82
N GLU A 273 -13.72 0.90 15.39
CA GLU A 273 -12.32 1.29 15.47
C GLU A 273 -11.70 1.56 14.08
N ALA A 274 -11.97 0.69 13.10
CA ALA A 274 -11.50 0.88 11.72
C ALA A 274 -12.11 2.14 11.08
N CYS A 275 -13.43 2.35 11.22
CA CYS A 275 -14.12 3.53 10.71
C CYS A 275 -13.62 4.82 11.36
N GLN A 276 -13.47 4.84 12.69
CA GLN A 276 -12.96 5.99 13.44
C GLN A 276 -11.53 6.34 13.02
N PHE A 277 -10.68 5.34 12.77
CA PHE A 277 -9.34 5.57 12.24
C PHE A 277 -9.39 6.24 10.86
N LEU A 278 -10.21 5.70 9.94
CA LEU A 278 -10.29 6.18 8.56
C LEU A 278 -10.81 7.62 8.45
N ILE A 279 -11.82 7.97 9.25
CA ILE A 279 -12.44 9.31 9.23
C ILE A 279 -11.78 10.29 10.20
N GLY A 280 -10.92 9.80 11.09
CA GLY A 280 -10.21 10.60 12.07
C GLY A 280 -9.01 11.38 11.50
N PRO A 281 -8.41 12.27 12.31
CA PRO A 281 -7.31 13.13 11.90
C PRO A 281 -6.05 12.33 11.49
N CYS A 282 -5.45 12.70 10.35
CA CYS A 282 -4.25 12.07 9.84
C CYS A 282 -3.02 12.40 10.71
N SER A 283 -2.73 11.52 11.66
CA SER A 283 -1.68 11.75 12.67
C SER A 283 -0.25 11.73 12.10
N CYS A 284 -0.02 11.01 11.00
CA CYS A 284 1.27 10.96 10.32
C CYS A 284 1.03 11.05 8.81
N GLN A 285 1.40 12.19 8.23
CA GLN A 285 1.32 12.43 6.78
C GLN A 285 2.14 11.40 5.96
N VAL A 286 3.00 10.64 6.64
CA VAL A 286 3.83 9.57 6.09
C VAL A 286 2.99 8.31 5.95
N LYS A 287 2.76 7.89 4.70
CA LYS A 287 2.03 6.67 4.33
C LYS A 287 2.44 5.44 5.14
N ASP A 288 3.75 5.18 5.23
CA ASP A 288 4.31 3.97 5.86
C ASP A 288 4.14 3.93 7.39
N LEU A 289 3.77 5.05 8.02
CA LEU A 289 3.48 5.10 9.45
C LEU A 289 1.99 4.90 9.78
N ASN A 290 1.14 4.78 8.76
CA ASN A 290 -0.27 4.49 8.94
C ASN A 290 -0.54 2.99 8.84
N PRO A 291 -1.40 2.44 9.72
CA PRO A 291 -1.98 1.11 9.56
C PRO A 291 -2.40 0.88 8.11
N GLY A 292 -1.99 -0.26 7.57
CA GLY A 292 -2.14 -0.57 6.16
C GLY A 292 -1.09 -1.57 5.73
N SER A 293 -1.51 -2.74 5.27
CA SER A 293 -0.54 -3.79 4.92
C SER A 293 0.07 -3.58 3.54
N THR A 294 -0.73 -3.11 2.57
CA THR A 294 -0.32 -2.85 1.19
C THR A 294 -1.40 -2.08 0.43
N ASP A 295 -1.10 -1.67 -0.81
CA ASP A 295 -2.11 -1.18 -1.75
C ASP A 295 -2.52 -2.31 -2.70
N LEU A 296 -3.72 -2.23 -3.28
CA LEU A 296 -4.18 -3.18 -4.29
C LEU A 296 -3.65 -2.83 -5.68
N LEU A 297 -3.46 -3.86 -6.51
CA LEU A 297 -3.19 -3.70 -7.93
C LEU A 297 -4.47 -3.19 -8.62
N LEU A 298 -4.55 -1.92 -8.99
CA LEU A 298 -5.74 -1.27 -9.54
C LEU A 298 -5.44 -0.55 -10.86
N ALA A 299 -6.37 -0.68 -11.81
CA ALA A 299 -6.36 0.07 -13.06
C ALA A 299 -7.18 1.37 -12.94
N ALA A 300 -6.55 2.52 -12.69
CA ALA A 300 -7.18 3.81 -12.55
C ALA A 300 -6.21 4.98 -12.84
N ASN A 301 -6.62 5.89 -13.73
CA ASN A 301 -5.98 7.20 -13.82
C ASN A 301 -6.42 8.06 -12.61
N TRP A 302 -5.64 8.02 -11.53
CA TRP A 302 -5.90 8.81 -10.32
C TRP A 302 -5.67 10.31 -10.52
N GLY A 303 -4.83 10.69 -11.49
CA GLY A 303 -4.47 12.09 -11.79
C GLY A 303 -5.64 12.92 -12.32
N GLU A 304 -6.62 12.30 -13.00
CA GLU A 304 -7.85 12.96 -13.46
C GLU A 304 -8.62 13.66 -12.34
N LEU A 305 -8.52 13.15 -11.12
CA LEU A 305 -9.22 13.70 -9.96
C LEU A 305 -8.34 14.68 -9.18
N GLY A 306 -7.17 15.06 -9.67
CA GLY A 306 -6.27 15.99 -8.99
C GLY A 306 -5.67 15.44 -7.68
N GLY A 307 -4.92 16.31 -7.01
CA GLY A 307 -4.05 15.97 -5.89
C GLY A 307 -2.61 15.80 -6.39
N ASP A 308 -1.71 16.63 -5.89
CA ASP A 308 -0.26 16.46 -6.11
C ASP A 308 0.18 15.38 -5.14
N PRO A 309 0.43 14.13 -5.58
CA PRO A 309 0.98 13.14 -4.67
C PRO A 309 2.29 13.72 -4.20
N VAL A 310 2.39 13.98 -2.90
CA VAL A 310 3.68 14.32 -2.33
C VAL A 310 4.50 13.07 -2.57
N GLN A 311 5.49 13.14 -3.46
CA GLN A 311 6.54 12.14 -3.52
C GLN A 311 7.10 12.12 -2.10
N GLY A 312 6.62 11.15 -1.31
CA GLY A 312 7.13 10.95 0.02
C GLY A 312 8.64 10.85 -0.12
N LEU A 313 9.36 11.29 0.90
CA LEU A 313 10.68 10.75 1.15
C LEU A 313 10.49 9.23 1.32
N GLN A 314 10.44 8.49 0.20
CA GLN A 314 10.83 7.10 0.17
C GLN A 314 12.25 7.18 0.73
N LEU A 315 12.44 6.73 1.97
CA LEU A 315 13.79 6.44 2.43
C LEU A 315 14.30 5.42 1.43
N GLY A 316 15.10 5.89 0.49
CA GLY A 316 15.51 5.11 -0.66
C GLY A 316 16.17 3.86 -0.16
N VAL A 317 15.48 2.73 -0.29
CA VAL A 317 16.12 1.41 -0.37
C VAL A 317 16.59 1.21 -1.82
N ALA A 318 17.08 2.29 -2.44
CA ALA A 318 17.94 2.20 -3.60
C ALA A 318 19.36 2.07 -3.04
N ASN A 319 19.98 0.91 -3.30
CA ASN A 319 21.32 0.44 -2.90
C ASN A 319 21.35 -0.57 -1.74
N ALA A 320 20.66 -1.70 -1.90
CA ALA A 320 21.06 -2.95 -1.24
C ALA A 320 21.46 -4.06 -2.23
N VAL A 321 21.48 -3.79 -3.54
CA VAL A 321 21.83 -4.78 -4.57
C VAL A 321 23.31 -4.74 -4.96
N ASP A 322 24.05 -3.69 -4.61
CA ASP A 322 25.48 -3.55 -4.93
C ASP A 322 26.43 -4.02 -3.81
N GLY A 323 25.87 -4.60 -2.72
CA GLY A 323 26.63 -4.99 -1.53
C GLY A 323 26.97 -6.48 -1.41
N LEU A 324 26.51 -7.35 -2.33
CA LEU A 324 26.73 -8.80 -2.24
C LEU A 324 27.86 -9.32 -3.16
N VAL A 325 28.53 -8.45 -3.91
CA VAL A 325 29.78 -8.80 -4.60
C VAL A 325 30.95 -8.44 -3.70
N GLY A 326 31.43 -9.44 -2.95
CA GLY A 326 32.64 -9.32 -2.14
C GLY A 326 33.84 -8.86 -2.99
N LYS A 327 34.46 -7.74 -2.56
CA LYS A 327 35.87 -7.47 -2.80
C LYS A 327 36.53 -7.07 -1.49
N ASP A 328 37.41 -7.96 -1.03
CA ASP A 328 38.39 -7.70 0.00
C ASP A 328 39.32 -6.57 -0.44
N GLU A 329 39.04 -5.32 -0.03
CA GLU A 329 40.05 -4.27 0.01
C GLU A 329 39.90 -3.45 1.31
N ALA A 330 40.97 -3.40 2.09
CA ALA A 330 41.04 -2.72 3.37
C ALA A 330 40.82 -1.20 3.21
N PRO A 331 40.07 -0.54 4.11
CA PRO A 331 39.78 0.88 3.97
C PRO A 331 41.02 1.74 4.22
N SER A 332 41.31 2.63 3.27
CA SER A 332 42.32 3.70 3.40
C SER A 332 41.80 4.86 4.28
N GLU A 333 42.74 5.58 4.91
CA GLU A 333 42.64 6.54 6.03
C GLU A 333 41.70 7.77 5.89
N PHE A 334 40.71 7.79 5.00
CA PHE A 334 39.89 8.99 4.76
C PHE A 334 38.45 8.96 5.33
N SER A 335 38.02 7.90 5.99
CA SER A 335 36.66 7.76 6.56
C SER A 335 36.55 8.02 8.07
N MET A 336 37.60 8.55 8.71
CA MET A 336 37.70 8.60 10.17
C MET A 336 37.25 9.93 10.84
N ASN A 337 36.48 10.79 10.15
CA ASN A 337 36.10 12.11 10.68
C ASN A 337 34.60 12.44 10.74
N LEU A 338 33.68 11.51 10.50
CA LEU A 338 32.24 11.77 10.66
C LEU A 338 31.54 10.95 11.77
N ILE A 339 32.24 10.03 12.44
CA ILE A 339 31.65 9.16 13.48
C ILE A 339 31.78 9.72 14.92
N TRP A 340 32.43 10.87 15.11
CA TRP A 340 32.66 11.45 16.45
C TRP A 340 31.70 12.57 16.88
N ILE A 341 30.57 12.82 16.21
CA ILE A 341 29.66 13.94 16.55
C ILE A 341 28.26 13.54 17.06
N LEU A 342 27.83 12.27 17.03
CA LEU A 342 26.47 11.90 17.49
C LEU A 342 26.38 10.83 18.59
N GLY A 343 27.45 10.60 19.35
CA GLY A 343 27.45 9.64 20.46
C GLY A 343 27.86 10.26 21.78
N LEU A 344 27.08 11.20 22.34
CA LEU A 344 27.19 11.63 23.75
C LEU A 344 25.99 12.51 24.18
N GLN A 345 24.78 11.94 24.28
CA GLN A 345 23.75 12.37 25.25
C GLN A 345 22.90 11.15 25.63
N GLY A 346 23.06 10.67 26.88
CA GLY A 346 22.27 9.55 27.41
C GLY A 346 22.93 8.76 28.54
N LEU A 347 23.42 9.43 29.58
CA LEU A 347 23.45 8.91 30.95
C LEU A 347 22.88 9.99 31.88
#